data_AF-G7VRM5-F1
#
_entry.id   AF-G7VRM5-F1
#
_cell.length_a   1.000
_cell.length_b   1.000
_cell.length_c   1.000
_cell.angle_alpha   90.00
_cell.angle_beta   90.00
_cell.angle_gamma   90.00
#
_symmetry.space_group_name_H-M   'P 1'
#
loop_
_entity.id
_entity.type
_entity.pdbx_description
1 polymer ?
#
loop_
_entity_poly.entity_id
_entity_poly.type
_entity_poly.pdbx_seq_one_letter_code
_entity_poly.pdbx_strand_id
1 'polypeptide(L)' 'MNHSTSSELPVGLKEAENPAFKVGSQAIIRADHMAGMSGATATIVGAYTTTAYTVSYTPTTGGEKVTNHKWVTESELSAN' A
#
# COMPACT_ATOMS: atom_id res chain seq x y z
N MET A 1 -5.44 -16.18 -5.51
CA MET A 1 -4.79 -15.55 -4.35
C MET A 1 -5.58 -14.29 -4.00
N ASN A 2 -5.88 -14.06 -2.73
CA ASN A 2 -6.54 -12.83 -2.26
C ASN A 2 -5.43 -11.85 -1.86
N HIS A 3 -5.32 -10.71 -2.55
CA HIS A 3 -4.17 -9.81 -2.44
C HIS A 3 -4.49 -8.48 -1.71
N SER A 4 -5.71 -8.31 -1.21
CA SER A 4 -6.12 -7.12 -0.44
C SER A 4 -6.98 -7.55 0.74
N THR A 5 -6.32 -8.11 1.75
CA THR A 5 -7.00 -8.83 2.85
C THR A 5 -7.01 -8.09 4.18
N SER A 6 -6.23 -7.02 4.34
CA SER A 6 -6.20 -6.27 5.59
C SER A 6 -7.01 -4.98 5.49
N SER A 7 -8.00 -4.84 6.37
CA SER A 7 -8.76 -3.60 6.61
C SER A 7 -8.18 -2.76 7.75
N GLU A 8 -7.15 -3.26 8.44
CA GLU A 8 -6.54 -2.58 9.58
C GLU A 8 -5.48 -1.59 9.11
N LEU A 9 -5.53 -0.38 9.68
CA LEU A 9 -4.53 0.65 9.41
C LEU A 9 -3.27 0.40 10.27
N PRO A 10 -2.07 0.58 9.72
CA PRO A 10 -0.84 0.56 10.50
C PRO A 10 -0.86 1.57 11.65
N VAL A 11 -0.34 1.17 12.81
CA VAL A 11 -0.29 2.02 14.00
C VAL A 11 0.70 3.18 13.78
N GLY A 12 0.32 4.38 14.24
CA GLY A 12 1.21 5.53 14.24
C GLY A 12 1.35 6.28 12.91
N LEU A 13 0.49 6.00 11.92
CA LEU A 13 0.44 6.79 10.69
C LEU A 13 -0.01 8.23 10.99
N LYS A 14 0.79 9.22 10.57
CA LYS A 14 0.43 10.63 10.62
C LYS A 14 -0.41 10.99 9.39
N GLU A 15 -1.63 11.49 9.60
CA GLU A 15 -2.45 12.03 8.52
C GLU A 15 -1.72 13.14 7.77
N ALA A 16 -1.87 13.15 6.45
CA ALA A 16 -1.26 14.17 5.61
C ALA A 16 -2.01 15.50 5.78
N GLU A 17 -1.29 16.56 6.14
CA GLU A 17 -1.87 17.90 6.35
C GLU A 17 -2.42 18.51 5.06
N ASN A 18 -1.73 18.31 3.94
CA ASN A 18 -2.11 18.82 2.62
C ASN A 18 -1.93 17.74 1.54
N PRO A 19 -2.80 16.73 1.49
CA PRO A 19 -2.67 15.65 0.51
C PRO A 19 -3.05 16.15 -0.89
N ALA A 20 -2.37 15.64 -1.93
CA ALA A 20 -2.69 15.96 -3.32
C ALA A 20 -4.13 15.55 -3.70
N PHE A 21 -4.62 14.48 -3.08
CA PHE A 21 -6.01 14.02 -3.20
C PHE A 21 -6.65 14.00 -1.81
N LYS A 22 -7.81 14.65 -1.66
CA LYS A 22 -8.51 14.71 -0.37
C LYS A 22 -9.16 13.37 -0.05
N VAL A 23 -9.28 13.05 1.23
CA VAL A 23 -10.11 11.93 1.69
C VAL A 23 -11.55 12.14 1.20
N GLY A 24 -12.17 11.08 0.67
CA GLY A 24 -13.49 11.09 0.04
C GLY A 24 -13.49 11.48 -1.45
N SER A 25 -12.39 12.03 -1.98
CA SER A 25 -12.27 12.33 -3.41
C SER A 25 -11.99 11.07 -4.24
N GLN A 26 -12.23 11.17 -5.55
CA GLN A 26 -11.89 10.10 -6.51
C GLN A 26 -10.56 10.38 -7.22
N ALA A 27 -9.82 9.31 -7.52
CA ALA A 27 -8.60 9.34 -8.32
C ALA A 27 -8.54 8.13 -9.27
N ILE A 28 -7.75 8.25 -10.34
CA ILE A 28 -7.44 7.13 -11.24
C ILE A 28 -6.12 6.49 -10.81
N ILE A 29 -6.13 5.19 -10.54
CA ILE A 29 -4.93 4.46 -10.20
C ILE A 29 -4.13 4.20 -11.48
N ARG A 30 -2.87 4.63 -11.51
CA ARG A 30 -1.93 4.36 -12.63
C ARG A 30 -0.98 3.20 -12.35
N ALA A 31 -0.93 2.73 -11.11
CA ALA A 31 -0.12 1.58 -10.72
C ALA A 31 -0.75 0.27 -11.23
N ASP A 32 0.09 -0.71 -11.47
CA ASP A 32 -0.24 -2.01 -12.05
C ASP A 32 0.15 -3.18 -11.13
N HIS A 33 0.08 -2.96 -9.81
CA HIS A 33 0.48 -3.97 -8.81
C HIS A 33 -0.30 -5.28 -8.94
N MET A 34 -1.53 -5.20 -9.43
CA MET A 34 -2.41 -6.34 -9.69
C MET A 34 -3.24 -6.11 -10.93
N ALA A 35 -3.68 -7.20 -11.56
CA ALA A 35 -4.61 -7.14 -12.67
C ALA A 35 -5.88 -6.35 -12.28
N GLY A 36 -6.29 -5.44 -13.16
CA GLY A 36 -7.46 -4.58 -12.95
C GLY A 36 -7.20 -3.30 -12.13
N MET A 37 -5.99 -3.08 -11.62
CA MET A 37 -5.66 -1.86 -10.86
C MET A 37 -5.41 -0.66 -11.78
N SER A 38 -4.65 -0.84 -12.85
CA SER A 38 -4.31 0.26 -13.76
C SER A 38 -5.55 0.76 -14.50
N GLY A 39 -5.79 2.07 -14.44
CA GLY A 39 -6.96 2.74 -15.00
C GLY A 39 -8.21 2.68 -14.13
N ALA A 40 -8.19 2.00 -12.98
CA ALA A 40 -9.35 1.93 -12.10
C ALA A 40 -9.61 3.26 -11.38
N THR A 41 -10.89 3.63 -11.26
CA THR A 41 -11.34 4.73 -10.41
C THR A 41 -11.44 4.25 -8.96
N ALA A 42 -10.79 4.95 -8.04
CA ALA A 42 -10.81 4.64 -6.62
C ALA A 42 -11.22 5.86 -5.78
N THR A 43 -11.86 5.59 -4.64
CA THR A 43 -12.14 6.59 -3.61
C THR A 43 -11.01 6.60 -2.60
N ILE A 44 -10.46 7.77 -2.30
CA ILE A 44 -9.41 7.92 -1.29
C ILE A 44 -10.03 7.80 0.10
N VAL A 45 -9.72 6.72 0.82
CA VAL A 45 -10.21 6.48 2.19
C VAL A 45 -9.26 6.97 3.29
N GLY A 46 -8.01 7.29 2.93
CA GLY A 46 -7.00 7.82 3.84
C GLY A 46 -5.81 8.40 3.08
N ALA A 47 -5.13 9.37 3.68
CA ALA A 47 -3.91 9.96 3.14
C ALA A 47 -2.95 10.26 4.30
N TYR A 48 -1.72 9.75 4.21
CA TYR A 48 -0.76 9.77 5.32
C TYR A 48 0.61 10.22 4.83
N THR A 49 1.32 10.95 5.69
CA THR A 49 2.74 11.29 5.47
C THR A 49 3.58 10.22 6.15
N THR A 50 4.24 9.39 5.36
CA THR A 50 5.12 8.31 5.84
C THR A 50 6.16 7.93 4.78
N THR A 51 7.10 7.07 5.13
CA THR A 51 8.04 6.46 4.19
C THR A 51 7.43 5.18 3.61
N ALA A 52 7.32 5.11 2.29
CA ALA A 52 6.90 3.90 1.58
C ALA A 52 8.13 3.16 1.05
N TYR A 53 8.26 1.88 1.40
CA TYR A 53 9.38 1.03 1.01
C TYR A 53 8.98 0.04 -0.08
N THR A 54 9.96 -0.28 -0.93
CA THR A 54 9.90 -1.43 -1.84
C THR A 54 10.75 -2.54 -1.25
N VAL A 55 10.18 -3.74 -1.07
CA VAL A 55 10.86 -4.87 -0.43
C VAL A 55 10.86 -6.11 -1.31
N SER A 56 11.83 -7.00 -1.10
CA SER A 56 11.82 -8.33 -1.69
C SER A 56 11.88 -9.35 -0.57
N TYR A 57 10.96 -10.32 -0.54
CA TYR A 57 10.83 -11.27 0.56
C TYR A 57 10.50 -12.67 0.08
N THR A 58 10.86 -13.67 0.89
CA THR A 58 10.44 -15.05 0.70
C THR A 58 9.18 -15.27 1.56
N PRO A 59 8.04 -15.67 0.98
CA PRO A 59 6.81 -15.87 1.75
C PRO A 59 6.98 -16.95 2.82
N THR A 60 6.46 -16.71 4.03
CA THR A 60 6.46 -17.70 5.13
C THR A 60 5.57 -18.90 4.86
N THR A 61 4.59 -18.74 3.96
CA THR A 61 3.70 -19.81 3.48
C THR A 61 4.33 -20.66 2.37
N GLY A 62 5.61 -20.43 2.03
CA GLY A 62 6.29 -21.04 0.89
C GLY A 62 5.94 -20.39 -0.45
N GLY A 63 6.57 -20.89 -1.52
CA GLY A 63 6.42 -20.38 -2.89
C GLY A 63 7.62 -19.57 -3.38
N GLU A 64 7.44 -18.90 -4.52
CA GLU A 64 8.49 -18.10 -5.14
C GLU A 64 8.78 -16.82 -4.35
N LYS A 65 10.04 -16.37 -4.41
CA LYS A 65 10.46 -15.09 -3.84
C LYS A 65 9.69 -13.96 -4.54
N VAL A 66 9.06 -13.10 -3.75
CA VAL A 66 8.43 -11.88 -4.26
C VAL A 66 9.51 -10.80 -4.36
N THR A 67 9.68 -10.23 -5.54
CA THR A 67 10.68 -9.18 -5.80
C THR A 67 10.03 -7.83 -6.01
N ASN A 68 10.64 -6.77 -5.47
CA ASN A 68 10.21 -5.38 -5.66
C ASN A 68 8.72 -5.12 -5.31
N HIS A 69 8.23 -5.76 -4.25
CA HIS A 69 6.88 -5.58 -3.75
C HIS A 69 6.65 -4.13 -3.30
N LYS A 70 5.60 -3.52 -3.83
CA LYS A 70 5.14 -2.17 -3.50
C LYS A 70 3.76 -2.24 -2.87
N TRP A 71 3.55 -1.67 -1.69
CA TRP A 71 4.51 -1.03 -0.79
C TRP A 71 4.22 -1.46 0.63
N VAL A 72 5.19 -1.29 1.50
CA VAL A 72 5.03 -1.38 2.96
C VAL A 72 5.47 -0.06 3.58
N THR A 73 4.87 0.29 4.71
CA THR A 73 5.19 1.48 5.50
C THR A 73 6.19 1.15 6.61
N GLU A 74 6.80 2.16 7.21
CA GLU A 74 7.76 1.95 8.31
C GLU A 74 7.16 1.22 9.51
N SER A 75 5.91 1.53 9.87
CA SER A 75 5.18 0.88 10.97
C SER A 75 4.89 -0.61 10.75
N GLU A 76 5.01 -1.10 9.51
CA GLU A 76 4.79 -2.51 9.14
C GLU A 76 6.11 -3.31 9.11
N LEU A 77 7.25 -2.67 9.41
CA LEU A 77 8.57 -3.29 9.45
C LEU A 77 9.10 -3.33 10.89
N SER A 78 9.84 -4.39 11.20
CA SER A 78 10.61 -4.50 12.44
C SER A 78 12.10 -4.58 12.12
N ALA A 79 12.93 -3.91 12.92
CA ALA A 79 14.38 -4.11 12.87
C ALA A 79 14.72 -5.55 13.24
N ASN A 80 15.69 -6.12 12.53
CA ASN A 80 16.15 -7.50 12.67
C ASN A 80 17.31 -7.59 13.65
#